data_AF-A0A3S4TEU7-F1
#
_entry.id   AF-A0A3S4TEU7-F1
#
_cell.length_a   1.000
_cell.length_b   1.000
_cell.length_c   1.000
_cell.angle_alpha   90.00
_cell.angle_beta   90.00
_cell.angle_gamma   90.00
#
_symmetry.space_group_name_H-M   'P 1'
#
loop_
_entity.id
_entity.type
_entity.pdbx_description
1 polymer ?
#
loop_
_entity_poly.entity_id
_entity_poly.type
_entity_poly.pdbx_seq_one_letter_code
_entity_poly.pdbx_strand_id
1 'polypeptide(L)'
;MYVDFAGDRLEVVDEMTGETKKAEVFAAILPFSHYTYCEAVWSQRKEDLIKECENAMLYFEGAPAAIVPDNLKAAVTRSDRNEPVINDDFAAFAEHYGCAVCPARVRHPKDKALVENAVKLLYRSVYPDMEGMTFSGPDGLNAAIHVSLHDFNEKVMAGREASCKEMFLRGEKDCLRPLPQKRYVMKEKKLMTVGRNSYVSLFNHHYSVSKEHVGKRVTILYDADTVEIYCVA
;
A
#
# COMPACT_ATOMS: atom_id res chain seq x y z
N MET A 1 -1.95 -11.82 -1.93
CA MET A 1 -1.16 -11.08 -0.93
C MET A 1 -2.10 -10.58 0.15
N TYR A 2 -1.83 -10.92 1.41
CA TYR A 2 -2.53 -10.34 2.56
C TYR A 2 -1.75 -9.15 3.06
N VAL A 3 -2.45 -8.07 3.44
CA VAL A 3 -1.82 -6.84 3.92
C VAL A 3 -2.48 -6.35 5.21
N ASP A 4 -1.67 -5.84 6.13
CA ASP A 4 -2.11 -5.27 7.39
C ASP A 4 -1.08 -4.25 7.91
N PHE A 5 -1.46 -3.47 8.92
CA PHE A 5 -0.52 -2.69 9.72
C PHE A 5 -0.31 -3.37 11.06
N ALA A 6 0.94 -3.53 11.47
CA ALA A 6 1.27 -3.98 12.81
C ALA A 6 0.69 -2.99 13.85
N GLY A 7 0.22 -3.53 14.97
CA GLY A 7 -0.35 -2.73 16.06
C GLY A 7 0.70 -1.92 16.82
N ASP A 8 1.91 -2.48 16.98
CA ASP A 8 3.02 -1.81 17.66
C ASP A 8 3.83 -0.98 16.66
N ARG A 9 4.11 0.26 17.06
CA ARG A 9 4.82 1.24 16.24
C ARG A 9 6.29 1.28 16.58
N LEU A 10 7.12 1.58 15.60
CA LEU A 10 8.53 1.86 15.78
C LEU A 10 8.76 3.36 15.94
N GLU A 11 9.89 3.74 16.52
CA GLU A 11 10.21 5.13 16.86
C GLU A 11 11.32 5.67 15.97
N VAL A 12 11.13 6.91 15.52
CA VAL A 12 12.11 7.70 14.76
C VAL A 12 12.30 9.00 15.53
N VAL A 13 13.55 9.40 15.75
CA VAL A 13 13.90 10.61 16.51
C VAL A 13 14.37 11.69 15.55
N ASP A 14 13.69 12.83 15.55
CA ASP A 14 14.15 13.98 14.78
C ASP A 14 15.49 14.51 15.34
N GLU A 15 16.55 14.48 14.54
CA GLU A 15 17.90 14.90 14.98
C GLU A 15 17.97 16.38 15.36
N MET A 16 17.13 17.23 14.78
CA MET A 16 17.15 18.66 15.03
C MET A 16 16.37 19.06 16.29
N THR A 17 15.24 18.39 16.55
CA THR A 17 14.36 18.75 17.67
C THR A 17 14.47 17.81 18.86
N GLY A 18 15.00 16.59 18.65
CA GLY A 18 14.97 15.51 19.64
C GLY A 18 13.57 14.90 19.84
N GLU A 19 12.57 15.29 19.03
CA GLU A 19 11.22 14.77 19.14
C GLU A 19 11.12 13.34 18.59
N THR A 20 10.53 12.44 19.38
CA THR A 20 10.23 11.08 18.94
C THR A 20 8.90 11.03 18.20
N LYS A 21 8.94 10.57 16.95
CA LYS A 21 7.78 10.31 16.12
C LYS A 21 7.57 8.81 15.93
N LYS A 22 6.32 8.38 16.05
CA LYS A 22 5.94 6.97 15.84
C LYS A 22 5.68 6.70 14.36
N ALA A 23 6.28 5.63 13.84
CA ALA A 23 6.03 5.07 12.53
C ALA A 23 5.17 3.80 12.65
N GLU A 24 4.13 3.73 11.84
CA GLU A 24 3.37 2.50 11.62
C GLU A 24 4.25 1.49 10.88
N VAL A 25 3.98 0.20 11.01
CA VAL A 25 4.70 -0.82 10.22
C VAL A 25 3.71 -1.54 9.32
N PHE A 26 3.85 -1.34 8.02
CA PHE A 26 3.10 -2.08 7.02
C PHE A 26 3.67 -3.50 6.90
N ALA A 27 2.80 -4.49 6.74
CA ALA A 27 3.19 -5.87 6.49
C ALA A 27 2.37 -6.45 5.33
N ALA A 28 3.06 -7.12 4.41
CA ALA A 28 2.47 -7.87 3.31
C ALA A 28 3.00 -9.30 3.30
N ILE A 29 2.13 -10.28 3.04
CA ILE A 29 2.52 -11.69 2.99
C ILE A 29 1.88 -12.42 1.82
N LEU A 30 2.68 -13.24 1.15
CA LEU A 30 2.22 -14.18 0.15
C LEU A 30 1.75 -15.50 0.82
N PRO A 31 0.52 -15.95 0.59
CA PRO A 31 -0.11 -16.96 1.44
C PRO A 31 0.43 -18.38 1.25
N PHE A 32 1.02 -18.72 0.10
CA PHE A 32 1.57 -20.05 -0.12
C PHE A 32 2.96 -20.18 0.52
N SER A 33 3.87 -19.28 0.17
CA SER A 33 5.26 -19.33 0.62
C SER A 33 5.47 -18.77 2.03
N HIS A 34 4.55 -17.93 2.51
CA HIS A 34 4.76 -17.05 3.66
C HIS A 34 5.91 -16.04 3.46
N TYR A 35 6.31 -15.79 2.22
CA TYR A 35 7.28 -14.74 1.91
C TYR A 35 6.70 -13.39 2.29
N THR A 36 7.41 -12.72 3.19
CA THR A 36 6.89 -11.57 3.93
C THR A 36 7.67 -10.32 3.56
N TYR A 37 6.95 -9.22 3.43
CA TYR A 37 7.48 -7.89 3.30
C TYR A 37 6.98 -7.03 4.46
N CYS A 38 7.84 -6.17 5.00
CA CYS A 38 7.42 -5.12 5.91
C CYS A 38 8.31 -3.89 5.78
N GLU A 39 7.73 -2.73 6.11
CA GLU A 39 8.42 -1.45 6.15
C GLU A 39 7.69 -0.50 7.10
N ALA A 40 8.45 0.45 7.66
CA ALA A 40 7.95 1.52 8.49
C ALA A 40 7.49 2.71 7.63
N VAL A 41 6.31 3.23 7.96
CA VAL A 41 5.65 4.33 7.26
C VAL A 41 4.97 5.26 8.25
N TRP A 42 4.74 6.51 7.83
CA TRP A 42 4.26 7.54 8.75
C TRP A 42 2.79 7.43 9.12
N SER A 43 1.98 6.80 8.26
CA SER A 43 0.55 6.72 8.52
C SER A 43 -0.08 5.51 7.85
N GLN A 44 -1.31 5.20 8.30
CA GLN A 44 -2.15 4.18 7.68
C GLN A 44 -3.13 4.80 6.67
N ARG A 45 -2.79 5.96 6.09
CA ARG A 45 -3.64 6.62 5.08
C ARG A 45 -3.58 5.86 3.76
N LYS A 46 -4.54 6.13 2.87
CA LYS A 46 -4.66 5.44 1.58
C LYS A 46 -3.43 5.64 0.69
N GLU A 47 -2.82 6.82 0.75
CA GLU A 47 -1.63 7.18 -0.03
C GLU A 47 -0.46 6.27 0.35
N ASP A 48 -0.22 6.15 1.66
CA ASP A 48 0.81 5.27 2.21
C ASP A 48 0.45 3.80 1.91
N LEU A 49 -0.78 3.35 2.17
CA LEU A 49 -1.18 1.97 1.88
C LEU A 49 -0.95 1.57 0.41
N ILE A 50 -1.28 2.45 -0.54
CA ILE A 50 -1.07 2.20 -1.97
C ILE A 50 0.42 2.10 -2.28
N LYS A 51 1.21 3.03 -1.76
CA LYS A 51 2.66 3.05 -1.93
C LYS A 51 3.31 1.78 -1.36
N GLU A 52 2.96 1.38 -0.14
CA GLU A 52 3.57 0.21 0.48
C GLU A 52 3.11 -1.10 -0.20
N CYS A 53 1.85 -1.17 -0.69
CA CYS A 53 1.42 -2.28 -1.53
C CYS A 53 2.23 -2.36 -2.83
N GLU A 54 2.53 -1.22 -3.45
CA GLU A 54 3.39 -1.17 -4.64
C GLU A 54 4.81 -1.63 -4.30
N ASN A 55 5.41 -1.12 -3.22
CA ASN A 55 6.73 -1.52 -2.77
C ASN A 55 6.81 -3.03 -2.46
N ALA A 56 5.77 -3.61 -1.85
CA ALA A 56 5.68 -5.04 -1.63
C ALA A 56 5.67 -5.83 -2.95
N MET A 57 4.89 -5.38 -3.94
CA MET A 57 4.88 -6.03 -5.27
C MET A 57 6.23 -5.90 -5.98
N LEU A 58 6.92 -4.78 -5.83
CA LEU A 58 8.29 -4.59 -6.33
C LEU A 58 9.27 -5.55 -5.63
N TYR A 59 9.16 -5.70 -4.31
CA TYR A 59 9.97 -6.63 -3.52
C TYR A 59 9.72 -8.09 -3.92
N PHE A 60 8.47 -8.46 -4.18
CA PHE A 60 8.10 -9.79 -4.69
C PHE A 60 8.41 -9.97 -6.17
N GLU A 61 8.88 -8.93 -6.87
CA GLU A 61 9.13 -8.91 -8.31
C GLU A 61 7.89 -9.31 -9.15
N GLY A 62 6.69 -9.06 -8.64
CA GLY A 62 5.45 -9.50 -9.29
C GLY A 62 4.17 -9.04 -8.58
N ALA A 63 3.10 -8.91 -9.36
CA ALA A 63 1.79 -8.53 -8.86
C ALA A 63 0.95 -9.79 -8.49
N PRO A 64 0.34 -9.83 -7.29
CA PRO A 64 -0.50 -10.96 -6.90
C PRO A 64 -1.81 -10.99 -7.69
N ALA A 65 -2.49 -12.14 -7.71
CA ALA A 65 -3.84 -12.20 -8.29
C ALA A 65 -4.87 -11.37 -7.48
N ALA A 66 -4.69 -11.30 -6.16
CA ALA A 66 -5.55 -10.55 -5.26
C ALA A 66 -4.78 -9.93 -4.09
N ILE A 67 -5.24 -8.75 -3.66
CA ILE A 67 -4.83 -8.07 -2.43
C ILE A 67 -5.96 -8.23 -1.42
N VAL A 68 -5.62 -8.73 -0.24
CA VAL A 68 -6.55 -8.99 0.85
C VAL A 68 -6.22 -8.06 2.03
N PRO A 69 -6.78 -6.84 2.07
CA PRO A 69 -6.61 -5.94 3.20
C PRO A 69 -7.50 -6.36 4.38
N ASP A 70 -6.99 -6.23 5.61
CA ASP A 70 -7.81 -6.44 6.81
C ASP A 70 -8.48 -5.14 7.28
N ASN A 71 -9.76 -4.97 6.95
CA ASN A 71 -10.67 -3.93 7.46
C ASN A 71 -10.09 -2.49 7.54
N LEU A 72 -9.08 -2.19 6.73
CA LEU A 72 -8.43 -0.88 6.66
C LEU A 72 -9.40 0.10 6.01
N LYS A 73 -9.78 1.16 6.73
CA LYS A 73 -10.58 2.27 6.17
C LYS A 73 -9.91 2.91 4.94
N ALA A 74 -8.58 2.79 4.84
CA ALA A 74 -7.80 3.21 3.68
C ALA A 74 -8.10 2.38 2.41
N ALA A 75 -8.43 1.09 2.54
CA ALA A 75 -8.82 0.23 1.43
C ALA A 75 -10.35 0.15 1.24
N VAL A 76 -11.13 0.45 2.29
CA VAL A 76 -12.58 0.26 2.32
C VAL A 76 -13.29 1.53 2.80
N THR A 77 -14.09 2.13 1.92
CA THR A 77 -14.90 3.33 2.19
C THR A 77 -16.11 3.02 3.10
N ARG A 78 -16.72 1.84 2.93
CA ARG A 78 -17.79 1.34 3.80
C ARG A 78 -17.67 -0.17 3.98
N SER A 79 -17.49 -0.62 5.22
CA SER A 79 -17.48 -2.04 5.58
C SER A 79 -18.92 -2.55 5.73
N ASP A 80 -19.60 -2.84 4.62
CA ASP A 80 -20.86 -3.58 4.66
C ASP A 80 -20.60 -5.10 4.66
N ARG A 81 -21.53 -5.86 5.24
CA ARG A 81 -21.42 -7.28 5.58
C ARG A 81 -21.30 -8.18 4.35
N ASN A 82 -21.81 -7.75 3.20
CA ASN A 82 -21.89 -8.57 1.98
C ASN A 82 -21.06 -8.00 0.81
N GLU A 83 -20.85 -6.68 0.73
CA GLU A 83 -20.03 -6.03 -0.30
C GLU A 83 -19.29 -4.83 0.30
N PRO A 84 -18.01 -4.99 0.69
CA PRO A 84 -17.21 -3.85 1.12
C PRO A 84 -17.01 -2.91 -0.08
N VAL A 85 -17.36 -1.64 0.09
CA VAL A 85 -17.10 -0.62 -0.95
C VAL A 85 -15.62 -0.28 -0.88
N ILE A 86 -14.87 -0.74 -1.88
CA ILE A 86 -13.44 -0.47 -2.01
C ILE A 86 -13.26 1.04 -2.24
N ASN A 87 -12.18 1.60 -1.69
CA ASN A 87 -11.79 2.98 -1.98
C ASN A 87 -11.44 3.12 -3.48
N ASP A 88 -12.01 4.10 -4.17
CA ASP A 88 -11.82 4.29 -5.62
C ASP A 88 -10.34 4.38 -6.02
N ASP A 89 -9.50 5.05 -5.21
CA ASP A 89 -8.06 5.18 -5.49
C ASP A 89 -7.34 3.84 -5.33
N PHE A 90 -7.77 3.02 -4.37
CA PHE A 90 -7.22 1.67 -4.15
C PHE A 90 -7.70 0.68 -5.22
N ALA A 91 -8.93 0.84 -5.70
CA ALA A 91 -9.46 0.06 -6.81
C ALA A 91 -8.71 0.38 -8.12
N ALA A 92 -8.46 1.66 -8.40
CA ALA A 92 -7.68 2.09 -9.55
C ALA A 92 -6.23 1.59 -9.50
N PHE A 93 -5.59 1.63 -8.32
CA PHE A 93 -4.28 1.02 -8.10
C PHE A 93 -4.29 -0.49 -8.38
N ALA A 94 -5.27 -1.21 -7.83
CA ALA A 94 -5.38 -2.65 -8.03
C ALA A 94 -5.60 -2.99 -9.51
N GLU A 95 -6.45 -2.24 -10.22
CA GLU A 95 -6.69 -2.39 -11.65
C GLU A 95 -5.41 -2.18 -12.48
N HIS A 96 -4.60 -1.16 -12.16
CA HIS A 96 -3.31 -0.89 -12.83
C HIS A 96 -2.36 -2.09 -12.74
N TYR A 97 -2.33 -2.78 -11.59
CA TYR A 97 -1.55 -3.99 -11.37
C TYR A 97 -2.29 -5.29 -11.72
N GLY A 98 -3.50 -5.19 -12.28
CA GLY A 98 -4.37 -6.33 -12.62
C GLY A 98 -4.88 -7.13 -11.43
N CYS A 99 -4.74 -6.63 -10.20
CA CYS A 99 -5.11 -7.30 -8.96
C CYS A 99 -6.62 -7.17 -8.68
N ALA A 100 -7.22 -8.22 -8.12
CA ALA A 100 -8.50 -8.08 -7.42
C ALA A 100 -8.28 -7.53 -6.00
N VAL A 101 -9.21 -6.75 -5.46
CA VAL A 101 -9.24 -6.40 -4.04
C VAL A 101 -10.31 -7.23 -3.35
N CYS A 102 -9.90 -8.07 -2.41
CA CYS A 102 -10.79 -8.97 -1.70
C CYS A 102 -10.66 -8.74 -0.19
N PRO A 103 -11.34 -7.75 0.39
CA PRO A 103 -11.23 -7.46 1.82
C PRO A 103 -11.59 -8.68 2.69
N ALA A 104 -10.84 -8.89 3.77
CA ALA A 104 -11.11 -9.99 4.69
C ALA A 104 -12.53 -9.87 5.27
N ARG A 105 -13.26 -10.98 5.33
CA ARG A 105 -14.65 -10.96 5.79
C ARG A 105 -14.71 -10.74 7.30
N VAL A 106 -15.58 -9.82 7.72
CA VAL A 106 -15.83 -9.54 9.14
C VAL A 106 -16.29 -10.80 9.86
N ARG A 107 -15.64 -11.15 10.99
CA ARG A 107 -15.90 -12.35 11.81
C ARG A 107 -15.58 -13.69 11.12
N HIS A 108 -14.64 -13.71 10.18
CA HIS A 108 -14.05 -14.94 9.64
C HIS A 108 -12.56 -15.06 10.04
N PRO A 109 -12.25 -15.62 11.22
CA PRO A 109 -10.89 -15.63 11.77
C PRO A 109 -9.84 -16.30 10.88
N LYS A 110 -10.26 -17.26 10.04
CA LYS A 110 -9.37 -17.97 9.12
C LYS A 110 -8.80 -17.05 8.02
N ASP A 111 -9.59 -16.08 7.56
CA ASP A 111 -9.16 -15.14 6.53
C ASP A 111 -8.08 -14.18 7.08
N LYS A 112 -8.07 -13.96 8.41
CA LYS A 112 -7.15 -13.04 9.09
C LYS A 112 -5.92 -13.74 9.71
N ALA A 113 -6.00 -15.04 9.98
CA ALA A 113 -4.97 -15.77 10.71
C ALA A 113 -3.57 -15.72 10.06
N LEU A 114 -3.48 -15.68 8.72
CA LEU A 114 -2.20 -15.65 8.03
C LEU A 114 -1.43 -14.36 8.31
N VAL A 115 -2.09 -13.20 8.13
CA VAL A 115 -1.42 -11.90 8.32
C VAL A 115 -1.18 -11.61 9.80
N GLU A 116 -2.10 -11.98 10.70
CA GLU A 116 -1.87 -11.90 12.14
C GLU A 116 -0.66 -12.72 12.59
N ASN A 117 -0.51 -13.94 12.05
CA ASN A 117 0.63 -14.77 12.38
C ASN A 117 1.93 -14.21 11.80
N ALA A 118 1.89 -13.62 10.60
CA ALA A 118 3.03 -12.92 10.03
C ALA A 118 3.48 -11.76 10.94
N VAL A 119 2.55 -10.89 11.36
CA VAL A 119 2.84 -9.78 12.28
C VAL A 119 3.42 -10.28 13.61
N LYS A 120 2.87 -11.36 14.18
CA LYS A 120 3.43 -11.98 15.40
C LYS A 120 4.86 -12.50 15.20
N LEU A 121 5.19 -12.97 14.00
CA LEU A 121 6.56 -13.40 13.69
C LEU A 121 7.50 -12.20 13.53
N LEU A 122 7.03 -11.11 12.92
CA LEU A 122 7.79 -9.86 12.82
C LEU A 122 8.14 -9.30 14.21
N TYR A 123 7.20 -9.34 15.17
CA TYR A 123 7.48 -8.95 16.56
C TYR A 123 8.55 -9.78 17.26
N ARG A 124 8.79 -11.01 16.80
CA ARG A 124 9.77 -11.94 17.41
C ARG A 124 11.11 -11.96 16.68
N SER A 125 11.19 -11.36 15.50
CA SER A 125 12.37 -11.42 14.63
C SER A 125 12.85 -10.03 14.27
N VAL A 126 12.01 -9.23 13.61
CA VAL A 126 12.38 -7.91 13.09
C VAL A 126 12.39 -6.83 14.17
N TYR A 127 11.38 -6.78 15.04
CA TYR A 127 11.29 -5.73 16.06
C TYR A 127 12.45 -5.74 17.07
N PRO A 128 12.86 -6.90 17.62
CA PRO A 128 13.98 -6.96 18.56
C PRO A 128 15.29 -6.43 17.97
N ASP A 129 15.51 -6.59 16.66
CA ASP A 129 16.72 -6.10 16.00
C ASP A 129 16.76 -4.57 15.92
N MET A 130 15.60 -3.89 16.05
CA MET A 130 15.51 -2.44 16.10
C MET A 130 15.62 -1.89 17.53
N GLU A 131 15.53 -2.74 18.56
CA GLU A 131 15.58 -2.31 19.96
C GLU A 131 16.95 -1.71 20.31
N GLY A 132 16.94 -0.54 20.95
CA GLY A 132 18.16 0.19 21.31
C GLY A 132 18.85 0.91 20.16
N MET A 133 18.32 0.82 18.93
CA MET A 133 18.76 1.64 17.80
C MET A 133 17.99 2.96 17.77
N THR A 134 18.66 4.01 17.30
CA THR A 134 18.04 5.33 17.06
C THR A 134 18.14 5.65 15.57
N PHE A 135 17.01 6.03 14.98
CA PHE A 135 16.92 6.40 13.58
C PHE A 135 16.46 7.84 13.44
N SER A 136 17.08 8.58 12.53
CA SER A 136 16.75 9.97 12.24
C SER A 136 15.65 10.17 11.20
N GLY A 137 15.33 9.09 10.49
CA GLY A 137 14.32 9.08 9.44
C GLY A 137 13.82 7.67 9.14
N PRO A 138 12.72 7.57 8.39
CA PRO A 138 12.14 6.30 7.99
C PRO A 138 13.07 5.53 7.06
N ASP A 139 13.90 6.22 6.27
CA ASP A 139 14.84 5.55 5.34
C ASP A 139 15.88 4.71 6.09
N GLY A 140 16.46 5.25 7.17
CA GLY A 140 17.42 4.52 8.00
C GLY A 140 16.77 3.36 8.75
N LEU A 141 15.56 3.58 9.28
CA LEU A 141 14.76 2.54 9.92
C LEU A 141 14.41 1.41 8.93
N ASN A 142 13.97 1.76 7.72
CA ASN A 142 13.61 0.80 6.68
C ASN A 142 14.82 0.03 6.16
N ALA A 143 15.99 0.67 6.06
CA ALA A 143 17.23 -0.04 5.73
C ALA A 143 17.55 -1.13 6.76
N ALA A 144 17.41 -0.83 8.06
CA ALA A 144 17.61 -1.81 9.12
C ALA A 144 16.54 -2.92 9.11
N ILE A 145 15.26 -2.54 8.93
CA ILE A 145 14.16 -3.50 8.78
C ILE A 145 14.42 -4.46 7.62
N HIS A 146 14.87 -3.96 6.46
CA HIS A 146 15.14 -4.81 5.30
C HIS A 146 16.26 -5.83 5.53
N VAL A 147 17.29 -5.49 6.31
CA VAL A 147 18.34 -6.43 6.71
C VAL A 147 17.75 -7.55 7.57
N SER A 148 17.04 -7.20 8.63
CA SER A 148 16.43 -8.21 9.51
C SER A 148 15.37 -9.05 8.79
N LEU A 149 14.56 -8.42 7.93
CA LEU A 149 13.55 -9.09 7.12
C LEU A 149 14.16 -10.05 6.09
N HIS A 150 15.32 -9.71 5.51
CA HIS A 150 16.06 -10.62 4.63
C HIS A 150 16.42 -11.90 5.39
N ASP A 151 17.01 -11.76 6.57
CA ASP A 151 17.41 -12.90 7.41
C ASP A 151 16.20 -13.72 7.88
N PHE A 152 15.09 -13.04 8.21
CA PHE A 152 13.82 -13.68 8.53
C PHE A 152 13.32 -14.58 7.38
N ASN A 153 13.34 -14.09 6.15
CA ASN A 153 12.84 -14.84 5.00
C ASN A 153 13.79 -15.96 4.53
N GLU A 154 15.10 -15.82 4.78
CA GLU A 154 16.12 -16.84 4.46
C GLU A 154 16.18 -17.98 5.50
N LYS A 155 15.71 -17.72 6.73
CA LYS A 155 15.73 -18.72 7.79
C LYS A 155 14.75 -19.87 7.51
N VAL A 156 15.21 -21.10 7.69
CA VAL A 156 14.34 -22.29 7.65
C VAL A 156 13.28 -22.16 8.74
N MET A 157 12.01 -22.22 8.35
CA MET A 157 10.90 -22.06 9.28
C MET A 157 10.79 -23.27 10.22
N ALA A 158 10.48 -23.02 11.49
CA ALA A 158 10.26 -24.10 12.46
C ALA A 158 9.16 -25.06 11.97
N GLY A 159 9.49 -26.34 11.87
CA GLY A 159 8.57 -27.37 11.38
C GLY A 159 8.39 -27.42 9.86
N ARG A 160 9.24 -26.73 9.08
CA ARG A 160 9.33 -26.87 7.62
C ARG A 160 10.75 -27.25 7.20
N GLU A 161 10.86 -27.78 5.99
CA GLU A 161 12.15 -28.20 5.40
C GLU A 161 12.86 -27.08 4.65
N ALA A 162 12.18 -25.94 4.43
CA ALA A 162 12.66 -24.84 3.59
C ALA A 162 12.33 -23.47 4.21
N SER A 163 13.07 -22.45 3.79
CA SER A 163 12.79 -21.05 4.15
C SER A 163 11.59 -20.47 3.38
N CYS A 164 11.09 -19.32 3.81
CA CYS A 164 10.04 -18.60 3.08
C CYS A 164 10.50 -18.27 1.66
N LYS A 165 11.76 -17.84 1.50
CA LYS A 165 12.35 -17.49 0.20
C LYS A 165 12.46 -18.70 -0.72
N GLU A 166 12.89 -19.86 -0.22
CA GLU A 166 12.96 -21.08 -1.02
C GLU A 166 11.57 -21.54 -1.47
N MET A 167 10.57 -21.48 -0.58
CA MET A 167 9.18 -21.80 -0.92
C MET A 167 8.62 -20.85 -1.98
N PHE A 168 8.94 -19.55 -1.89
CA PHE A 168 8.55 -18.54 -2.85
C PHE A 168 9.13 -18.85 -4.24
N LEU A 169 10.44 -19.07 -4.32
CA LEU A 169 11.13 -19.36 -5.59
C LEU A 169 10.65 -20.66 -6.24
N ARG A 170 10.29 -21.67 -5.45
CA ARG A 170 9.89 -22.99 -5.97
C ARG A 170 8.42 -23.07 -6.40
N GLY A 171 7.53 -22.25 -5.85
CA GLY A 171 6.09 -22.48 -6.04
C GLY A 171 5.19 -21.26 -6.18
N GLU A 172 5.63 -20.05 -5.82
CA GLU A 172 4.76 -18.86 -5.87
C GLU A 172 5.26 -17.77 -6.80
N LYS A 173 6.58 -17.63 -7.01
CA LYS A 173 7.16 -16.60 -7.89
C LYS A 173 6.58 -16.65 -9.30
N ASP A 174 6.50 -17.83 -9.90
CA ASP A 174 5.96 -18.01 -11.26
C ASP A 174 4.43 -17.85 -11.36
N CYS A 175 3.74 -17.82 -10.21
CA CYS A 175 2.30 -17.54 -10.14
C CYS A 175 1.99 -16.03 -10.10
N LEU A 176 3.00 -15.18 -9.86
CA LEU A 176 2.83 -13.73 -9.87
C LEU A 176 2.74 -13.21 -11.30
N ARG A 177 1.95 -12.16 -11.50
CA ARG A 177 1.89 -11.46 -12.78
C ARG A 177 3.11 -10.55 -12.94
N PRO A 178 3.59 -10.34 -14.17
CA PRO A 178 4.64 -9.36 -14.41
C PRO A 178 4.17 -7.96 -14.00
N LEU A 179 5.08 -7.18 -13.44
CA LEU A 179 4.82 -5.79 -13.08
C LEU A 179 4.66 -4.95 -14.37
N PRO A 180 3.72 -3.98 -14.40
CA PRO A 180 3.64 -3.01 -15.48
C PRO A 180 4.95 -2.22 -15.63
N GLN A 181 5.29 -1.81 -16.86
CA GLN A 181 6.50 -1.00 -17.10
C GLN A 181 6.45 0.39 -16.42
N LYS A 182 5.24 0.95 -16.26
CA LYS A 182 5.02 2.24 -15.61
C LYS A 182 4.45 2.00 -14.22
N ARG A 183 5.01 2.69 -13.22
CA ARG A 183 4.47 2.72 -11.85
C ARG A 183 3.10 3.39 -11.84
N TYR A 184 2.31 3.04 -10.82
CA TYR A 184 1.04 3.71 -10.60
C TYR A 184 1.29 5.13 -10.07
N VAL A 185 0.55 6.09 -10.58
CA VAL A 185 0.59 7.48 -10.10
C VAL A 185 -0.79 7.81 -9.58
N MET A 186 -0.88 8.09 -8.28
CA MET A 186 -2.14 8.52 -7.68
C MET A 186 -2.48 9.93 -8.17
N LYS A 187 -3.69 10.08 -8.70
CA LYS A 187 -4.20 11.38 -9.13
C LYS A 187 -5.07 12.01 -8.05
N GLU A 188 -4.82 13.28 -7.76
CA GLU A 188 -5.71 14.09 -6.96
C GLU A 188 -6.97 14.45 -7.74
N LYS A 189 -8.09 14.60 -7.02
CA LYS A 189 -9.40 14.89 -7.59
C LYS A 189 -9.93 16.23 -7.11
N LYS A 190 -10.28 17.12 -8.05
CA LYS A 190 -10.90 18.41 -7.75
C LYS A 190 -12.14 18.64 -8.59
N LEU A 191 -13.24 19.00 -7.93
CA LEU A 191 -14.48 19.41 -8.61
C LEU A 191 -14.46 20.91 -8.87
N MET A 192 -14.72 21.30 -10.11
CA MET A 192 -14.76 22.70 -10.52
C MET A 192 -15.93 22.96 -11.47
N THR A 193 -16.34 24.21 -11.58
CA THR A 193 -17.30 24.66 -12.61
C THR A 193 -16.53 25.36 -13.71
N VAL A 194 -16.83 25.03 -14.97
CA VAL A 194 -16.20 25.69 -16.12
C VAL A 194 -16.64 27.16 -16.16
N GLY A 195 -15.66 28.07 -16.13
CA GLY A 195 -15.89 29.51 -16.18
C GLY A 195 -16.51 29.96 -17.51
N ARG A 196 -17.10 31.16 -17.52
CA ARG A 196 -17.68 31.75 -18.75
C ARG A 196 -16.65 31.96 -19.87
N ASN A 197 -15.38 32.07 -19.50
CA ASN A 197 -14.24 32.13 -20.42
C ASN A 197 -13.86 30.75 -21.01
N SER A 198 -14.57 29.67 -20.68
CA SER A 198 -14.27 28.30 -21.10
C SER A 198 -12.95 27.74 -20.54
N TYR A 199 -12.62 28.12 -19.30
CA TYR A 199 -11.46 27.60 -18.57
C TYR A 199 -11.86 27.04 -17.19
N VAL A 200 -11.00 26.16 -16.68
CA VAL A 200 -10.93 25.80 -15.25
C VAL A 200 -9.54 26.14 -14.71
N SER A 201 -9.44 26.48 -13.42
CA SER A 201 -8.19 26.95 -12.82
C SER A 201 -7.67 25.99 -11.74
N LEU A 202 -6.47 25.45 -11.95
CA LEU A 202 -5.78 24.59 -11.00
C LEU A 202 -4.40 25.17 -10.70
N PHE A 203 -4.07 25.38 -9.41
CA PHE A 203 -2.82 26.01 -8.95
C PHE A 203 -2.41 27.27 -9.72
N ASN A 204 -3.34 28.21 -9.92
CA ASN A 204 -3.16 29.44 -10.72
C ASN A 204 -2.90 29.25 -12.22
N HIS A 205 -2.89 28.02 -12.73
CA HIS A 205 -2.89 27.71 -14.16
C HIS A 205 -4.31 27.56 -14.70
N HIS A 206 -4.52 27.93 -15.96
CA HIS A 206 -5.83 27.86 -16.63
C HIS A 206 -5.81 26.80 -17.72
N TYR A 207 -6.77 25.89 -17.67
CA TYR A 207 -6.92 24.80 -18.63
C TYR A 207 -8.19 25.01 -19.45
N SER A 208 -8.04 25.03 -20.77
CA SER A 208 -9.15 25.25 -21.70
C SER A 208 -10.09 24.05 -21.71
N VAL A 209 -11.40 24.31 -21.72
CA VAL A 209 -12.45 23.31 -21.87
C VAL A 209 -13.35 23.74 -23.01
N SER A 210 -13.97 22.79 -23.74
CA SER A 210 -14.90 23.12 -24.82
C SER A 210 -16.05 24.01 -24.31
N LYS A 211 -16.45 24.99 -25.14
CA LYS A 211 -17.49 25.99 -24.82
C LYS A 211 -18.83 25.37 -24.44
N GLU A 212 -19.13 24.17 -24.93
CA GLU A 212 -20.35 23.41 -24.61
C GLU A 212 -20.44 22.98 -23.13
N HIS A 213 -19.34 23.07 -22.39
CA HIS A 213 -19.26 22.74 -20.98
C HIS A 213 -19.29 23.96 -20.07
N VAL A 214 -19.41 25.19 -20.61
CA VAL A 214 -19.50 26.42 -19.80
C VAL A 214 -20.64 26.32 -18.78
N GLY A 215 -20.34 26.59 -17.52
CA GLY A 215 -21.30 26.49 -16.41
C GLY A 215 -21.57 25.06 -15.91
N LYS A 216 -21.06 24.02 -16.59
CA LYS A 216 -21.15 22.64 -16.10
C LYS A 216 -20.10 22.36 -15.04
N ARG A 217 -20.40 21.40 -14.15
CA ARG A 217 -19.43 20.85 -13.20
C ARG A 217 -18.57 19.80 -13.89
N VAL A 218 -17.26 19.92 -13.72
CA VAL A 218 -16.27 18.96 -14.20
C VAL A 218 -15.44 18.42 -13.04
N THR A 219 -14.93 17.21 -13.23
CA THR A 219 -13.95 16.57 -12.36
C THR A 219 -12.58 16.72 -13.00
N ILE A 220 -11.65 17.33 -12.28
CA ILE A 220 -10.24 17.40 -12.66
C ILE A 220 -9.52 16.28 -11.91
N LEU A 221 -8.87 15.37 -12.64
CA LEU A 221 -7.90 14.41 -12.09
C LEU A 221 -6.51 14.90 -12.47
N TYR A 222 -5.60 15.04 -11.50
CA TYR A 222 -4.27 15.57 -11.77
C TYR A 222 -3.18 14.93 -10.92
N ASP A 223 -1.97 14.94 -11.43
CA ASP A 223 -0.75 14.62 -10.72
C ASP A 223 0.32 15.69 -11.06
N ALA A 224 1.60 15.43 -10.80
CA ALA A 224 2.68 16.37 -11.10
C ALA A 224 2.88 16.62 -12.60
N ASP A 225 2.48 15.66 -13.46
CA ASP A 225 2.79 15.63 -14.88
C ASP A 225 1.54 15.81 -15.77
N THR A 226 0.36 15.41 -15.29
CA THR A 226 -0.87 15.32 -16.08
C THR A 226 -2.07 16.00 -15.41
N VAL A 227 -2.94 16.57 -16.25
CA VAL A 227 -4.24 17.13 -15.86
C VAL A 227 -5.29 16.63 -16.84
N GLU A 228 -6.27 15.89 -16.33
CA GLU A 228 -7.38 15.33 -17.09
C GLU A 228 -8.70 15.93 -16.60
N ILE A 229 -9.56 16.33 -17.54
CA ILE A 229 -10.82 17.01 -17.22
C ILE A 229 -11.99 16.19 -17.76
N TYR A 230 -12.84 15.72 -16.85
CA TYR A 230 -14.00 14.90 -17.16
C TYR A 230 -15.28 15.68 -16.88
N CYS A 231 -16.16 15.79 -17.87
CA CYS A 231 -17.52 16.25 -17.67
C CYS A 231 -18.44 15.04 -17.47
N VAL A 232 -19.13 14.96 -16.34
CA VAL A 232 -20.18 13.95 -16.16
C VAL A 232 -21.41 14.46 -16.93
N ALA A 233 -21.91 13.63 -17.85
CA ALA A 233 -23.09 13.93 -18.66
C ALA A 233 -24.38 13.97 -17.82
#